data_AF-A0A1H4FJ15-F1
#
_entry.id   AF-A0A1H4FJ15-F1
#
_cell.length_a   1.000
_cell.length_b   1.000
_cell.length_c   1.000
_cell.angle_alpha   90.00
_cell.angle_beta   90.00
_cell.angle_gamma   90.00
#
_symmetry.space_group_name_H-M   'P 1'
#
loop_
_entity.id
_entity.type
_entity.pdbx_description
1 polymer ?
#
loop_
_entity_poly.entity_id
_entity_poly.type
_entity_poly.pdbx_seq_one_letter_code
_entity_poly.pdbx_strand_id
1 'polypeptide(L)' 'MAKTIVVKQIGSPIRRPAKQRQTLIGLGLNKMHRERELEDTPAVRGMVNAIPHLAKIIEERG' A
#
# COMPACT_ATOMS: atom_id res chain seq x y z
N MET A 1 -15.42 1.50 -16.09
CA MET A 1 -14.08 0.97 -15.74
C MET A 1 -13.97 1.01 -14.23
N ALA A 2 -13.34 0.02 -13.59
CA ALA A 2 -13.18 0.05 -12.13
C ALA A 2 -12.23 1.19 -11.74
N LYS A 3 -12.56 1.95 -10.69
CA LYS A 3 -11.64 2.95 -10.14
C LYS A 3 -10.39 2.25 -9.63
N THR A 4 -9.23 2.82 -9.92
CA THR A 4 -7.95 2.31 -9.44
C THR A 4 -7.23 3.37 -8.63
N ILE A 5 -6.40 2.91 -7.69
CA ILE A 5 -5.56 3.76 -6.86
C ILE A 5 -4.11 3.32 -7.00
N VAL A 6 -3.21 4.30 -7.06
CA VAL A 6 -1.77 4.04 -7.06
C VAL A 6 -1.27 4.16 -5.63
N VAL A 7 -0.76 3.05 -5.10
CA VAL A 7 -0.20 2.99 -3.75
C VAL A 7 1.32 2.91 -3.84
N LYS A 8 2.01 3.76 -3.07
CA LYS A 8 3.46 3.81 -2.97
C LYS A 8 3.95 3.39 -1.60
N GLN A 9 5.02 2.61 -1.56
CA GLN A 9 5.77 2.38 -0.34
C GLN A 9 6.69 3.59 -0.04
N ILE A 10 6.39 4.30 1.04
CA ILE A 10 7.13 5.49 1.48
C ILE A 10 8.08 5.21 2.65
N GLY A 11 7.87 4.10 3.37
CA GLY A 11 8.65 3.74 4.56
C GLY A 11 9.27 2.35 4.50
N SER A 12 10.41 2.19 5.17
CA SER A 12 11.12 0.91 5.24
C SER A 12 10.44 -0.08 6.19
N PRO A 13 10.34 -1.39 5.83
CA PRO A 13 9.79 -2.42 6.68
C PRO A 13 10.81 -2.93 7.73
N ILE A 14 12.05 -2.47 7.67
CA ILE A 14 13.11 -2.88 8.61
C ILE A 14 12.76 -2.42 10.03
N ARG A 15 12.96 -3.30 11.02
CA ARG A 15 12.62 -3.06 12.44
C ARG A 15 11.14 -2.72 12.68
N ARG A 16 10.24 -3.16 11.80
CA ARG A 16 8.78 -3.06 11.96
C ARG A 16 8.17 -4.40 12.38
N PRO A 17 7.04 -4.42 13.10
CA PRO A 17 6.33 -5.65 13.43
C PRO A 17 6.03 -6.50 12.19
N ALA A 18 6.14 -7.83 12.31
CA ALA A 18 5.98 -8.76 11.20
C ALA A 18 4.65 -8.58 10.45
N LYS A 19 3.56 -8.27 11.19
CA LYS A 19 2.24 -7.99 10.60
C LYS A 19 2.25 -6.85 9.58
N GLN A 20 3.00 -5.77 9.83
CA GLN A 20 3.07 -4.63 8.92
C GLN A 20 3.83 -4.99 7.64
N ARG A 21 4.88 -5.82 7.77
CA ARG A 21 5.61 -6.37 6.64
C ARG A 21 4.73 -7.29 5.79
N GLN A 22 3.88 -8.10 6.41
CA GLN A 22 2.90 -8.93 5.71
C GLN A 22 1.86 -8.08 4.96
N THR A 23 1.38 -6.98 5.55
CA THR A 23 0.48 -6.04 4.85
C THR A 23 1.14 -5.46 3.60
N LEU A 24 2.40 -5.03 3.68
CA LEU A 24 3.16 -4.53 2.53
C LEU A 24 3.29 -5.61 1.44
N ILE A 25 3.62 -6.85 1.81
CA ILE A 25 3.71 -7.97 0.87
C ILE A 25 2.36 -8.26 0.22
N GLY A 26 1.26 -8.29 0.98
CA GLY A 26 -0.09 -8.50 0.48
C GLY A 26 -0.55 -7.40 -0.50
N LEU A 27 -0.11 -6.16 -0.28
CA LEU A 27 -0.31 -5.06 -1.22
C LEU A 27 0.63 -5.11 -2.44
N GLY A 28 1.63 -6.00 -2.46
CA GLY A 28 2.64 -6.08 -3.54
C GLY A 28 3.78 -5.06 -3.42
N LEU A 29 3.87 -4.40 -2.26
CA LEU A 29 4.85 -3.36 -1.93
C LEU A 29 6.07 -3.97 -1.21
N ASN A 30 6.89 -4.74 -1.94
CA ASN A 30 8.03 -5.47 -1.38
C ASN A 30 9.39 -4.78 -1.61
N LYS A 31 9.41 -3.54 -2.10
CA LYS A 31 10.62 -2.75 -2.39
C LYS A 31 10.35 -1.28 -2.12
N MET A 32 11.32 -0.59 -1.50
CA MET A 32 11.25 0.85 -1.26
C MET A 32 10.91 1.62 -2.54
N HIS A 33 10.01 2.60 -2.40
CA HIS A 33 9.50 3.45 -3.47
C HIS A 33 8.78 2.73 -4.62
N ARG A 34 8.48 1.44 -4.46
CA ARG A 34 7.61 0.73 -5.41
C ARG A 34 6.22 1.34 -5.38
N GLU A 35 5.67 1.50 -6.57
CA GLU A 35 4.30 1.92 -6.82
C GLU A 35 3.53 0.75 -7.41
N ARG A 36 2.28 0.59 -7.02
CA ARG A 36 1.38 -0.43 -7.57
C ARG A 36 0.00 0.16 -7.78
N GLU A 37 -0.55 -0.11 -8.95
CA GLU A 37 -1.97 0.10 -9.25
C GLU A 37 -2.81 -1.03 -8.66
N LEU A 38 -3.84 -0.64 -7.91
CA LEU A 38 -4.76 -1.52 -7.22
C LEU A 38 -6.19 -1.08 -7.49
N GLU A 39 -7.13 -2.03 -7.44
CA GLU A 39 -8.55 -1.70 -7.46
C GLU A 39 -8.93 -0.91 -6.21
N ASP A 40 -9.72 0.14 -6.40
CA ASP A 40 -10.22 0.98 -5.32
C ASP A 40 -11.33 0.26 -4.55
N THR A 41 -10.92 -0.58 -3.59
CA THR A 41 -11.83 -1.29 -2.70
C THR A 41 -11.65 -0.83 -1.25
N PRO A 42 -12.70 -0.90 -0.41
CA PRO A 42 -12.60 -0.60 1.02
C PRO A 42 -11.53 -1.45 1.72
N ALA A 43 -11.33 -2.69 1.27
CA ALA A 43 -10.30 -3.58 1.80
C ALA A 43 -8.88 -3.06 1.52
N VAL A 44 -8.59 -2.64 0.29
CA VAL A 44 -7.27 -2.08 -0.06
C VAL A 44 -7.04 -0.77 0.70
N ARG A 45 -8.02 0.14 0.74
CA ARG A 45 -7.92 1.37 1.54
C ARG A 45 -7.69 1.07 3.01
N GLY A 46 -8.38 0.08 3.58
CA GLY A 46 -8.20 -0.37 4.97
C GLY A 46 -6.80 -0.91 5.25
N MET A 47 -6.23 -1.70 4.33
CA MET A 47 -4.86 -2.21 4.46
C MET A 47 -3.82 -1.07 4.43
N VAL A 48 -3.99 -0.08 3.56
CA VAL A 48 -3.09 1.09 3.51
C VAL A 48 -3.21 1.92 4.79
N ASN A 49 -4.44 2.16 5.27
CA ASN A 49 -4.72 2.90 6.49
C ASN A 49 -4.21 2.21 7.76
N ALA A 50 -3.99 0.89 7.73
CA ALA A 50 -3.38 0.16 8.83
C ALA A 50 -1.86 0.42 8.96
N ILE A 51 -1.21 0.91 7.90
CA ILE A 51 0.23 1.19 7.84
C ILE A 51 0.54 2.57 7.19
N PRO A 52 -0.03 3.67 7.71
CA PRO A 52 -0.01 4.99 7.05
C PRO A 52 1.40 5.60 6.97
N HIS A 53 2.34 5.11 7.79
CA HIS A 53 3.75 5.52 7.81
C HIS A 53 4.63 4.67 6.88
N LEU A 54 4.09 3.61 6.26
CA LEU A 54 4.82 2.73 5.34
C LEU A 54 4.28 2.80 3.91
N ALA A 55 2.97 3.02 3.74
CA ALA A 55 2.32 3.09 2.44
C ALA A 55 1.40 4.31 2.35
N LYS A 56 1.32 4.92 1.16
CA LYS A 56 0.48 6.07 0.88
C LYS A 56 -0.15 5.95 -0.51
N ILE A 57 -1.42 6.37 -0.63
CA ILE A 57 -2.08 6.55 -1.92
C ILE A 57 -1.56 7.86 -2.53
N ILE A 58 -0.98 7.78 -3.73
CA ILE A 58 -0.39 8.94 -4.42
C ILE A 58 -1.27 9.46 -5.57
N GLU A 59 -2.12 8.61 -6.13
CA GLU A 59 -2.99 8.94 -7.26
C GLU A 59 -4.28 8.13 -7.16
N GLU A 60 -5.41 8.76 -7.49
CA GLU A 60 -6.69 8.08 -7.69
C GLU A 60 -7.07 8.26 -9.16
N ARG A 61 -7.28 7.15 -9.89
CA ARG A 61 -7.68 7.14 -11.29
C ARG A 61 -9.11 6.62 -11.39
N GLY A 62 -9.98 7.39 -12.04
CA GLY A 62 -11.41 7.10 -12.16
C GLY A 62 -12.01 7.57 -13.46
#